data_AF-A0A2N0KP88-F1
#
_entry.id   AF-A0A2N0KP88-F1
#
_cell.length_a   1.000
_cell.length_b   1.000
_cell.length_c   1.000
_cell.angle_alpha   90.00
_cell.angle_beta   90.00
_cell.angle_gamma   90.00
#
_symmetry.space_group_name_H-M   'P 1'
#
loop_
_entity.id
_entity.type
_entity.pdbx_description
1 polymer ?
#
loop_
_entity_poly.entity_id
_entity_poly.type
_entity_poly.pdbx_seq_one_letter_code
_entity_poly.pdbx_strand_id
1 'polypeptide(L)'
;MVATEVREIYWPGKSGQKYKYRIYPIGQSFKGQPGNYIFAKETKPGRFAPIYIGETGDLSDRFDNHHKMLCIQKQGATHIHVHGSSANRNARLAEESDLNDRWNPICKG
;
A
#
# COMPACT_ATOMS: atom_id res chain seq x y z
N MET A 1 24.31 12.10 -6.82
CA MET A 1 23.01 11.39 -6.85
C MET A 1 23.01 10.39 -5.72
N VAL A 2 22.31 10.66 -4.63
CA VAL A 2 22.13 9.66 -3.56
C VAL A 2 21.11 8.65 -4.06
N ALA A 3 21.51 7.39 -4.17
CA ALA A 3 20.58 6.30 -4.37
C ALA A 3 19.59 6.31 -3.21
N THR A 4 18.32 6.54 -3.49
CA THR A 4 17.26 6.44 -2.48
C THR A 4 17.26 5.00 -1.98
N GLU A 5 17.70 4.74 -0.74
CA GLU A 5 17.54 3.43 -0.12
C GLU A 5 16.04 3.10 -0.12
N VAL A 6 15.64 2.16 -0.97
CA VAL A 6 14.27 1.66 -0.98
C VAL A 6 14.13 0.77 0.24
N ARG A 7 13.56 1.32 1.32
CA ARG A 7 13.25 0.56 2.52
C ARG A 7 12.11 -0.42 2.21
N GLU A 8 12.24 -1.65 2.72
CA GLU A 8 11.21 -2.68 2.58
C GLU A 8 10.54 -2.96 3.93
N ILE A 9 9.26 -3.35 3.89
CA ILE A 9 8.47 -3.77 5.04
C ILE A 9 7.66 -5.01 4.69
N TYR A 10 7.49 -5.90 5.66
CA TYR A 10 6.62 -7.06 5.54
C TYR A 10 5.31 -6.82 6.27
N TRP A 11 4.21 -6.81 5.52
CA TRP A 11 2.87 -6.77 6.08
C TRP A 11 2.36 -8.20 6.24
N PRO A 12 2.16 -8.70 7.48
CA PRO A 12 1.49 -9.97 7.69
C PRO A 12 0.00 -9.84 7.34
N GLY A 13 -0.57 -10.85 6.69
CA GLY A 13 -2.02 -11.03 6.53
C GLY A 13 -2.61 -11.88 7.66
N LYS A 14 -3.93 -12.09 7.65
CA LYS A 14 -4.65 -12.87 8.65
C LYS A 14 -4.27 -14.35 8.56
N SER A 15 -4.00 -14.84 7.36
CA SER A 15 -3.51 -16.19 7.07
C SER A 15 -2.15 -16.52 7.69
N GLY A 16 -1.38 -15.49 8.09
CA GLY A 16 0.02 -15.63 8.51
C GLY A 16 1.04 -15.44 7.37
N GLN A 17 0.58 -15.39 6.12
CA GLN A 17 1.41 -14.99 4.98
C GLN A 17 1.97 -13.58 5.21
N LYS A 18 3.22 -13.36 4.80
CA LYS A 18 3.83 -12.03 4.82
C LYS A 18 4.03 -11.54 3.39
N TYR A 19 3.62 -10.30 3.15
CA TYR A 19 3.71 -9.65 1.85
C TYR A 19 4.74 -8.54 1.92
N LYS A 20 5.69 -8.54 0.98
CA LYS A 20 6.81 -7.61 0.97
C LYS A 20 6.46 -6.37 0.17
N TYR A 21 6.57 -5.21 0.79
CA TYR A 21 6.31 -3.92 0.18
C TYR A 21 7.53 -3.03 0.24
N ARG A 22 7.69 -2.18 -0.76
CA ARG A 22 8.66 -1.08 -0.79
C ARG A 22 7.99 0.20 -0.28
N ILE A 23 8.71 0.97 0.52
CA ILE A 23 8.20 2.18 1.17
C ILE A 23 8.58 3.41 0.36
N TYR A 24 7.61 4.26 0.08
CA TYR A 24 7.80 5.53 -0.63
C TYR A 24 7.04 6.66 0.08
N PRO A 25 7.53 7.91 0.00
CA PRO A 25 6.73 9.07 0.38
C PRO A 25 5.50 9.19 -0.53
N ILE A 26 4.41 9.76 -0.01
CA ILE A 26 3.26 10.12 -0.85
C ILE A 26 3.69 11.13 -1.93
N GLY A 27 3.11 11.00 -3.13
CA GLY A 27 3.47 11.81 -4.30
C GLY A 27 4.55 11.18 -5.19
N GLN A 28 5.10 10.03 -4.79
CA GLN A 28 5.97 9.23 -5.66
C GLN A 28 5.21 8.70 -6.88
N SER A 29 5.79 8.85 -8.07
CA SER A 29 5.31 8.20 -9.30
C SER A 29 5.89 6.79 -9.45
N PHE A 30 5.08 5.88 -9.99
CA PHE A 30 5.46 4.49 -10.24
C PHE A 30 5.41 4.13 -11.72
N LYS A 31 6.09 3.05 -12.09
CA LYS A 31 5.96 2.45 -13.43
C LYS A 31 4.61 1.74 -13.55
N GLY A 32 4.05 1.74 -14.75
CA GLY A 32 2.80 1.05 -15.02
C GLY A 32 2.98 -0.47 -14.97
N GLN A 33 2.49 -1.06 -13.89
CA GLN A 33 2.45 -2.50 -13.68
C GLN A 33 1.36 -2.82 -12.65
N PRO A 34 0.76 -4.02 -12.68
CA PRO A 34 -0.19 -4.42 -11.66
C PRO A 34 0.46 -4.57 -10.28
N GLY A 35 -0.34 -4.46 -9.22
CA GLY A 35 0.15 -4.66 -7.87
C GLY A 35 -0.84 -4.30 -6.78
N ASN A 36 -0.37 -4.44 -5.55
CA ASN A 36 -1.07 -4.03 -4.34
C ASN A 36 -0.37 -2.82 -3.73
N TYR A 37 -1.14 -1.99 -3.04
CA TYR A 37 -0.62 -0.80 -2.38
C TYR A 37 -1.30 -0.56 -1.04
N ILE A 38 -0.56 0.11 -0.15
CA ILE A 38 -1.04 0.49 1.18
C ILE A 38 -0.71 1.95 1.40
N PHE A 39 -1.73 2.78 1.61
CA PHE A 39 -1.51 4.09 2.23
C PHE A 39 -1.29 3.88 3.71
N ALA A 40 -0.16 4.35 4.22
CA ALA A 40 0.26 4.11 5.58
C ALA A 40 0.63 5.41 6.29
N LYS A 41 0.35 5.44 7.60
CA LYS A 41 0.81 6.49 8.51
C LYS A 41 1.99 5.95 9.30
N GLU A 42 3.11 6.64 9.22
CA GLU A 42 4.24 6.40 10.13
C GLU A 42 3.85 6.92 11.53
N THR A 43 3.74 6.01 12.49
CA THR A 43 3.33 6.32 13.87
C THR A 43 4.51 6.54 14.80
N LYS A 44 5.65 5.91 14.47
CA LYS A 44 6.98 6.07 15.07
C LYS A 44 8.01 5.78 13.97
N PRO A 45 9.27 6.22 14.09
CA PRO A 45 10.30 5.91 13.10
C PRO A 45 10.34 4.42 12.73
N GLY A 46 10.06 4.10 11.47
CA GLY A 46 10.02 2.74 10.93
C GLY A 46 8.79 1.90 11.30
N ARG A 47 7.79 2.47 11.99
CA ARG A 47 6.54 1.78 12.36
C ARG A 47 5.33 2.41 11.70
N PHE A 48 4.57 1.59 11.00
CA PHE A 48 3.48 2.05 10.16
C PHE A 48 2.14 1.44 10.58
N ALA A 49 1.08 2.22 10.45
CA ALA A 49 -0.30 1.76 10.53
C ALA A 49 -0.96 1.92 9.15
N PRO A 50 -1.67 0.90 8.62
CA PRO A 50 -2.32 1.00 7.33
C PRO A 50 -3.60 1.83 7.46
N ILE A 51 -3.77 2.78 6.54
CA ILE A 51 -4.93 3.67 6.44
C ILE A 51 -5.89 3.18 5.37
N TYR A 52 -5.34 2.64 4.28
CA TYR A 52 -6.09 2.03 3.18
C TYR A 52 -5.22 0.97 2.51
N ILE A 53 -5.85 -0.11 2.04
CA ILE A 53 -5.21 -1.24 1.36
C ILE A 53 -6.04 -1.52 0.11
N GLY A 54 -5.39 -1.72 -1.03
CA GLY A 54 -6.08 -2.00 -2.29
C GLY A 54 -5.19 -2.69 -3.34
N GLU A 55 -5.83 -3.09 -4.43
CA GLU A 55 -5.19 -3.57 -5.66
C GLU A 55 -5.38 -2.61 -6.84
N THR A 56 -4.50 -2.71 -7.84
CA THR A 56 -4.68 -2.07 -9.13
C THR A 56 -4.10 -2.93 -10.26
N GLY A 57 -4.67 -2.77 -11.46
CA GLY A 57 -4.08 -3.26 -12.71
C GLY A 57 -2.90 -2.42 -13.19
N ASP A 58 -2.78 -1.18 -12.70
CA ASP A 58 -1.74 -0.22 -13.08
C ASP A 58 -1.35 0.67 -11.89
N LEU A 59 -0.13 0.52 -11.38
CA LEU A 59 0.42 1.35 -10.30
C LEU A 59 0.84 2.76 -10.73
N SER A 60 0.91 3.04 -12.04
CA SER A 60 1.15 4.40 -12.54
C SER A 60 -0.10 5.28 -12.50
N ASP A 61 -1.27 4.68 -12.32
CA ASP A 61 -2.51 5.42 -12.09
C ASP A 61 -2.35 6.37 -10.90
N ARG A 62 -2.67 7.64 -11.13
CA ARG A 62 -2.51 8.66 -10.09
C ARG A 62 -3.51 8.41 -8.98
N PHE A 63 -2.98 8.08 -7.80
CA PHE A 63 -3.77 7.93 -6.60
C PHE A 63 -4.42 9.25 -6.14
N ASP A 64 -4.03 10.41 -6.69
CA ASP A 64 -4.57 11.73 -6.32
C ASP A 64 -6.09 11.83 -6.50
N ASN A 65 -6.68 11.08 -7.44
CA ASN A 65 -8.13 10.96 -7.66
C ASN A 65 -8.73 9.69 -7.05
N HIS A 66 -8.03 9.03 -6.14
CA HIS A 66 -8.54 7.83 -5.47
C HIS A 66 -9.82 8.17 -4.70
N HIS A 67 -10.87 7.36 -4.83
CA HIS A 67 -12.20 7.64 -4.25
C HIS A 67 -12.19 7.78 -2.72
N LYS A 68 -11.16 7.25 -2.03
CA LYS A 68 -10.93 7.43 -0.58
C LYS A 68 -9.89 8.50 -0.24
N MET A 69 -9.36 9.27 -1.20
CA MET A 69 -8.23 10.17 -0.98
C MET A 69 -8.52 11.21 0.11
N LEU A 70 -9.76 11.73 0.18
CA LEU A 70 -10.18 12.62 1.27
C LEU A 70 -10.07 11.96 2.65
N CYS A 71 -10.46 10.69 2.78
CA CYS A 71 -10.29 9.95 4.04
C CYS A 71 -8.81 9.71 4.34
N ILE A 72 -8.04 9.25 3.35
CA ILE A 72 -6.61 8.95 3.49
C ILE A 72 -5.83 10.18 3.96
N GLN A 73 -6.08 11.35 3.36
CA GLN A 73 -5.49 12.61 3.74
C GLN A 73 -5.92 13.03 5.15
N LYS A 74 -7.23 12.96 5.45
CA LYS A 74 -7.76 13.30 6.79
C LYS A 74 -7.15 12.45 7.90
N GLN A 75 -6.86 11.19 7.63
CA GLN A 75 -6.26 10.26 8.59
C GLN A 75 -4.72 10.41 8.68
N GLY A 76 -4.13 11.26 7.84
CA GLY A 76 -2.73 11.63 7.90
C GLY A 76 -1.80 10.52 7.43
N ALA A 77 -2.14 9.85 6.31
CA ALA A 77 -1.17 8.98 5.64
C ALA A 77 0.09 9.79 5.27
N THR A 78 1.26 9.20 5.47
CA THR A 78 2.56 9.83 5.19
C THR A 78 3.33 9.10 4.09
N HIS A 79 3.04 7.81 3.90
CA HIS A 79 3.74 6.96 2.96
C HIS A 79 2.75 6.16 2.11
N ILE A 80 3.22 5.73 0.94
CA ILE A 80 2.61 4.67 0.16
C ILE A 80 3.58 3.50 0.12
N HIS A 81 3.09 2.32 0.47
CA HIS A 81 3.83 1.08 0.36
C HIS A 81 3.35 0.36 -0.89
N VAL A 82 4.27 -0.12 -1.72
CA VAL A 82 3.93 -0.75 -3.00
C VAL A 82 4.52 -2.15 -3.11
N HIS A 83 3.66 -3.10 -3.47
CA HIS A 83 4.03 -4.45 -3.89
C HIS A 83 3.64 -4.60 -5.36
N GLY A 84 4.61 -4.36 -6.25
CA GLY A 84 4.45 -4.65 -7.67
C GLY A 84 4.43 -6.15 -7.90
N SER A 85 3.40 -6.65 -8.59
CA SER A 85 3.19 -8.08 -8.80
C SER A 85 2.69 -8.36 -10.21
N SER A 86 3.31 -9.29 -10.92
CA SER A 86 2.80 -9.82 -12.19
C SER A 86 1.67 -10.83 -11.99
N ALA A 87 1.24 -11.07 -10.75
CA ALA A 87 0.15 -11.98 -10.46
C ALA A 87 -1.19 -11.47 -11.03
N ASN A 88 -2.06 -12.41 -11.36
CA ASN A 88 -3.40 -12.09 -11.86
C ASN A 88 -4.23 -11.34 -10.81
N ARG A 89 -5.33 -10.73 -11.25
CA ARG A 89 -6.20 -9.93 -10.39
C ARG A 89 -6.70 -10.69 -9.15
N ASN A 90 -7.03 -11.97 -9.29
CA ASN A 90 -7.54 -12.78 -8.17
C ASN A 90 -6.49 -12.93 -7.06
N ALA A 91 -5.22 -13.10 -7.41
CA ALA A 91 -4.15 -13.16 -6.42
C ALA A 91 -3.98 -11.83 -5.67
N ARG A 92 -4.09 -10.70 -6.38
CA ARG A 92 -4.02 -9.37 -5.75
C ARG A 92 -5.22 -9.09 -4.84
N LEU A 93 -6.42 -9.51 -5.25
CA LEU A 93 -7.63 -9.40 -4.41
C LEU A 93 -7.54 -10.30 -3.18
N ALA A 94 -6.94 -11.50 -3.30
CA ALA A 94 -6.71 -12.38 -2.16
C ALA A 94 -5.72 -11.78 -1.15
N GLU A 95 -4.62 -11.18 -1.63
CA GLU A 95 -3.68 -10.44 -0.79
C GLU A 95 -4.33 -9.23 -0.11
N GLU A 96 -5.07 -8.42 -0.86
CA GLU A 96 -5.84 -7.29 -0.31
C GLU A 96 -6.80 -7.74 0.78
N SER A 97 -7.59 -8.79 0.52
CA SER A 97 -8.54 -9.34 1.48
C SER A 97 -7.83 -9.84 2.74
N ASP A 98 -6.73 -10.58 2.62
CA ASP A 98 -6.00 -11.14 3.76
C ASP A 98 -5.39 -10.05 4.65
N LEU A 99 -4.93 -8.96 4.03
CA LEU A 99 -4.43 -7.78 4.73
C LEU A 99 -5.55 -6.98 5.39
N ASN A 100 -6.66 -6.73 4.68
CA ASN A 100 -7.83 -6.03 5.24
C ASN A 100 -8.41 -6.77 6.43
N ASP A 101 -8.50 -8.08 6.35
CA ASP A 101 -9.01 -8.96 7.40
C ASP A 101 -8.17 -8.92 8.68
N ARG A 102 -6.85 -8.69 8.56
CA ARG A 102 -5.95 -8.57 9.71
C ARG A 102 -5.94 -7.17 10.30
N TRP A 103 -5.83 -6.16 9.43
CA TRP A 103 -5.50 -4.81 9.85
C TRP A 103 -6.70 -3.88 9.98
N ASN A 104 -7.82 -4.23 9.35
CA ASN A 104 -9.08 -3.48 9.36
C ASN A 104 -8.86 -1.95 9.22
N PRO A 105 -8.26 -1.49 8.10
CA PRO A 105 -7.86 -0.11 7.93
C PRO A 105 -9.06 0.85 7.96
N ILE A 106 -8.83 2.05 8.49
CA ILE A 106 -9.92 3.00 8.81
C ILE A 106 -10.66 3.51 7.56
N CYS A 107 -9.98 3.65 6.43
CA CYS A 107 -10.58 4.15 5.19
C CYS A 107 -11.02 3.03 4.23
N LYS A 108 -11.17 1.78 4.72
CA LYS A 108 -11.48 0.60 3.89
C LYS A 108 -12.62 0.85 2.88
N GLY A 109 -12.45 0.23 1.70
CA GLY A 109 -13.37 0.22 0.57
C GLY A 109 -14.47 -0.78 0.77
#